data_AF-A0A955HNL9-F1
#
_entry.id   AF-A0A955HNL9-F1
#
_cell.length_a   1.000
_cell.length_b   1.000
_cell.length_c   1.000
_cell.angle_alpha   90.00
_cell.angle_beta   90.00
_cell.angle_gamma   90.00
#
_symmetry.space_group_name_H-M   'P 1'
#
loop_
_entity.id
_entity.type
_entity.pdbx_description
1 polymer ?
#
loop_
_entity_poly.entity_id
_entity_poly.type
_entity_poly.pdbx_seq_one_letter_code
_entity_poly.pdbx_strand_id
1 'polypeptide(L)'
;MQYWSLDTEEKREYFMAHVGQMILAGKKPVVKFEAPESHITQRQFSALHVWCGQVAETLNNAGLDMKAVIKPEVSIDWNKHTVKEYLYKPILSAMTGKDSTTKQDTSEPNAVANTIARHLGEKFGVVLPEWPNRQSGRVNTGSGG
;
A
#
# COMPACT_ATOMS: atom_id res chain seq x y z
N MET A 1 13.13 16.16 -14.24
CA MET A 1 13.54 14.79 -14.60
C MET A 1 12.33 14.08 -15.17
N GLN A 2 12.47 13.40 -16.31
CA GLN A 2 11.36 12.72 -16.98
C GLN A 2 11.42 11.23 -16.65
N TYR A 3 10.32 10.68 -16.12
CA TYR A 3 10.24 9.29 -15.69
C TYR A 3 9.51 8.45 -16.75
N TRP A 4 10.10 7.32 -17.12
CA TRP A 4 9.53 6.38 -18.09
C TRP A 4 9.40 5.02 -17.41
N SER A 5 8.19 4.45 -17.37
CA SER A 5 8.00 3.05 -16.98
C SER A 5 8.27 2.17 -18.20
N LEU A 6 9.24 1.26 -18.12
CA LEU A 6 9.61 0.32 -19.19
C LEU A 6 9.04 -1.09 -18.95
N ASP A 7 7.92 -1.16 -18.21
CA ASP A 7 7.25 -2.39 -17.77
C ASP A 7 6.59 -3.21 -18.88
N THR A 8 6.35 -2.59 -20.03
CA THR A 8 5.61 -3.15 -21.17
C THR A 8 6.38 -2.92 -22.45
N GLU A 9 6.20 -3.82 -23.41
CA GLU A 9 6.88 -3.75 -24.71
C GLU A 9 6.57 -2.45 -25.45
N GLU A 10 5.31 -2.05 -25.51
CA GLU A 10 4.86 -0.79 -26.09
C GLU A 10 5.57 0.43 -25.48
N LYS A 11 5.72 0.49 -24.15
CA LYS A 11 6.44 1.59 -23.50
C LYS A 11 7.94 1.57 -23.76
N ARG A 12 8.54 0.38 -23.94
CA ARG A 12 9.94 0.25 -24.37
C ARG A 12 10.13 0.78 -25.78
N GLU A 13 9.24 0.42 -26.70
CA GLU A 13 9.28 0.92 -28.08
C GLU A 13 9.13 2.43 -28.13
N TYR A 14 8.17 2.98 -27.39
CA TYR A 14 7.95 4.42 -27.33
C TYR A 14 9.15 5.18 -26.74
N PHE A 15 9.80 4.62 -25.71
CA PHE A 15 11.03 5.17 -25.16
C PHE A 15 12.17 5.19 -26.18
N MET A 16 12.36 4.08 -26.90
CA MET A 16 13.41 3.98 -27.92
C MET A 16 13.17 4.94 -29.09
N ALA A 17 11.92 5.08 -29.54
CA ALA A 17 11.54 6.04 -30.57
C ALA A 17 11.81 7.48 -30.13
N HIS A 18 11.48 7.81 -28.88
CA HIS A 18 11.72 9.14 -28.30
C HIS A 18 13.22 9.47 -28.21
N VAL A 19 14.04 8.53 -27.73
CA VAL A 19 15.51 8.68 -27.70
C VAL A 19 16.06 8.86 -29.11
N GLY A 20 15.56 8.09 -30.08
CA GLY A 20 15.93 8.21 -31.50
C GLY A 20 15.64 9.61 -32.06
N GLN A 21 14.45 10.15 -31.79
CA GLN A 21 14.10 11.52 -32.20
C GLN A 21 15.00 12.58 -31.56
N MET A 22 15.39 12.40 -30.29
CA MET A 22 16.33 13.33 -29.64
C MET A 22 17.70 13.35 -30.32
N ILE A 23 18.21 12.17 -30.69
CA ILE A 23 19.49 12.02 -31.40
C ILE A 23 19.40 12.66 -32.79
N LEU A 24 18.32 12.40 -33.52
CA LEU A 24 18.06 13.00 -34.84
C LEU A 24 17.95 14.52 -34.77
N ALA A 25 17.42 15.07 -33.67
CA ALA A 25 17.38 16.50 -33.40
C ALA A 25 18.74 17.08 -32.93
N GLY A 26 19.83 16.32 -33.02
CA GLY A 26 21.18 16.74 -32.65
C GLY A 26 21.44 16.79 -31.14
N LYS A 27 20.50 16.30 -30.31
CA LYS A 27 20.68 16.23 -28.85
C LYS A 27 21.46 14.97 -28.49
N LYS A 28 22.18 15.02 -27.36
CA LYS A 28 22.91 13.87 -26.79
C LYS A 28 22.19 13.40 -25.52
N PRO A 29 21.13 12.60 -25.63
CA PRO A 29 20.41 12.12 -24.45
C PRO A 29 21.31 11.23 -23.59
N VAL A 30 21.30 11.47 -22.27
CA VAL A 30 21.95 10.62 -21.28
C VAL A 30 20.84 9.90 -20.52
N VAL A 31 20.86 8.57 -20.53
CA VAL A 31 19.89 7.73 -19.83
C VAL A 31 20.53 7.20 -18.56
N LYS A 32 19.94 7.51 -17.41
CA LYS A 32 20.29 6.91 -16.12
C LYS A 32 19.23 5.88 -15.77
N PHE A 33 19.63 4.64 -15.58
CA PHE A 33 18.78 3.61 -15.04
C PHE A 33 18.98 3.56 -13.53
N GLU A 34 17.94 3.89 -12.77
CA GLU A 34 17.92 3.67 -11.34
C GLU A 34 17.21 2.34 -11.10
N ALA A 35 17.91 1.38 -10.49
CA ALA A 35 17.24 0.23 -9.92
C ALA A 35 16.27 0.77 -8.87
N PRO A 36 14.96 0.47 -8.93
CA PRO A 36 14.01 1.00 -7.97
C PRO A 36 14.42 0.49 -6.58
N GLU A 37 14.91 1.39 -5.73
CA GLU A 37 15.41 1.03 -4.41
C GLU A 37 14.29 0.43 -3.54
N SER A 38 13.05 0.85 -3.76
CA SER A 38 11.82 0.18 -3.32
C SER A 38 10.66 0.91 -4.01
N HIS A 39 9.97 0.30 -4.98
CA HIS A 39 8.74 0.88 -5.49
C HIS A 39 7.61 -0.12 -5.31
N ILE A 40 6.84 0.04 -4.23
CA ILE A 40 5.52 -0.56 -4.13
C ILE A 40 4.76 -0.32 -5.43
N THR A 41 4.28 -1.38 -6.06
CA THR A 41 3.59 -1.26 -7.35
C THR A 41 2.27 -0.48 -7.15
N GLN A 42 1.78 0.23 -8.17
CA GLN A 42 0.48 0.94 -8.09
C GLN A 42 -0.67 0.02 -7.62
N ARG A 43 -0.60 -1.26 -8.00
CA ARG A 43 -1.56 -2.29 -7.58
C ARG A 43 -1.49 -2.57 -6.09
N GLN A 44 -0.29 -2.72 -5.55
CA GLN A 44 -0.08 -2.91 -4.11
C GLN A 44 -0.40 -1.65 -3.31
N PHE A 45 -0.15 -0.47 -3.88
CA PHE A 45 -0.55 0.80 -3.27
C PHE A 45 -2.08 0.94 -3.19
N SER A 46 -2.79 0.48 -4.21
CA SER A 46 -4.27 0.42 -4.20
C SER A 46 -4.79 -0.57 -3.15
N ALA A 47 -4.15 -1.74 -3.03
CA ALA A 47 -4.48 -2.74 -2.00
C ALA A 47 -4.33 -2.19 -0.57
N LEU A 48 -3.27 -1.43 -0.30
CA LEU A 48 -3.08 -0.72 0.97
C LEU A 48 -4.27 0.19 1.29
N HIS A 49 -4.71 0.98 0.31
CA HIS A 49 -5.82 1.90 0.51
C HIS A 49 -7.16 1.19 0.78
N VAL A 50 -7.40 0.06 0.12
CA VAL A 50 -8.58 -0.80 0.38
C VAL A 50 -8.50 -1.37 1.79
N TRP A 51 -7.37 -1.96 2.14
CA TRP A 51 -7.17 -2.58 3.45
C TRP A 51 -7.34 -1.58 4.60
N CYS A 52 -6.75 -0.38 4.49
CA CYS A 52 -6.94 0.68 5.49
C CYS A 52 -8.42 1.08 5.66
N GLY A 53 -9.24 0.98 4.60
CA GLY A 53 -10.68 1.21 4.69
C GLY A 53 -11.40 0.10 5.47
N GLN A 54 -11.10 -1.16 5.15
CA GLN A 54 -11.73 -2.32 5.81
C GLN A 54 -11.35 -2.42 7.30
N VAL A 55 -10.09 -2.08 7.62
CA VAL A 55 -9.62 -1.99 9.01
C VAL A 55 -10.37 -0.90 9.77
N ALA A 56 -10.56 0.28 9.16
CA ALA A 56 -11.31 1.36 9.79
C ALA A 56 -12.74 0.94 10.14
N GLU A 57 -13.44 0.30 9.20
CA GLU A 57 -14.79 -0.23 9.42
C GLU A 57 -14.81 -1.28 10.54
N THR A 58 -13.84 -2.19 10.55
CA THR A 58 -13.73 -3.24 11.58
C THR A 58 -13.50 -2.65 12.97
N LEU A 59 -12.62 -1.66 13.08
CA LEU A 59 -12.32 -0.97 14.35
C LEU A 59 -13.53 -0.19 14.87
N ASN A 60 -14.22 0.55 13.99
CA ASN A 60 -15.44 1.28 14.35
C ASN A 60 -16.55 0.32 14.81
N ASN A 61 -16.76 -0.79 14.09
CA ASN A 61 -17.75 -1.81 14.46
C ASN A 61 -17.42 -2.50 15.79
N ALA A 62 -16.13 -2.61 16.15
CA ALA A 62 -15.68 -3.12 17.44
C ALA A 62 -15.81 -2.08 18.58
N GLY A 63 -16.29 -0.86 18.30
CA GLY A 63 -16.37 0.22 19.28
C GLY A 63 -14.99 0.72 19.73
N LEU A 64 -13.93 0.41 18.99
CA LEU A 64 -12.58 0.88 19.25
C LEU A 64 -12.40 2.24 18.59
N ASP A 65 -12.70 3.31 19.32
CA ASP A 65 -12.38 4.67 18.89
C ASP A 65 -10.89 5.01 19.14
N MET A 66 -10.40 6.10 18.54
CA MET A 66 -8.98 6.52 18.66
C MET A 66 -8.53 6.89 20.10
N LYS A 67 -9.38 6.67 21.13
CA LYS A 67 -9.11 6.97 22.54
C LYS A 67 -7.84 6.31 23.10
N ALA A 68 -7.35 5.25 22.48
CA ALA A 68 -6.17 4.52 22.95
C ALA A 68 -4.82 5.11 22.50
N VAL A 69 -4.79 6.01 21.49
CA VAL A 69 -3.51 6.42 20.84
C VAL A 69 -3.31 7.94 20.76
N ILE A 70 -4.36 8.76 20.73
CA ILE A 70 -4.24 10.23 20.67
C ILE A 70 -5.19 10.86 21.68
N LYS A 71 -4.63 11.77 22.49
CA LYS A 71 -5.20 12.61 23.57
C LYS A 71 -6.75 12.60 23.80
N PRO A 72 -7.20 12.73 25.06
CA PRO A 72 -8.46 12.15 25.56
C PRO A 72 -9.79 12.82 25.16
N GLU A 73 -9.82 13.80 24.26
CA GLU A 73 -10.99 14.72 24.20
C GLU A 73 -11.81 14.68 22.90
N VAL A 74 -11.49 13.84 21.92
CA VAL A 74 -12.34 13.69 20.73
C VAL A 74 -12.45 12.22 20.31
N SER A 75 -13.67 11.67 20.37
CA SER A 75 -13.99 10.39 19.74
C SER A 75 -14.00 10.62 18.22
N ILE A 76 -12.90 10.29 17.56
CA ILE A 76 -12.77 10.37 16.10
C ILE A 76 -12.90 8.96 15.56
N ASP A 77 -13.88 8.75 14.68
CA ASP A 77 -14.05 7.50 13.97
C ASP A 77 -12.83 7.19 13.10
N TRP A 78 -12.46 5.92 13.02
CA TRP A 78 -11.44 5.49 12.08
C TRP A 78 -11.91 5.75 10.65
N ASN A 79 -10.98 6.23 9.83
CA ASN A 79 -11.14 6.32 8.40
C ASN A 79 -9.83 5.88 7.73
N LYS A 80 -9.87 5.69 6.42
CA LYS A 80 -8.72 5.25 5.62
C LYS A 80 -7.44 6.06 5.88
N HIS A 81 -7.57 7.38 6.10
CA HIS A 81 -6.42 8.24 6.34
C HIS A 81 -5.86 8.03 7.75
N THR A 82 -6.71 8.00 8.77
CA THR A 82 -6.27 7.82 10.16
C THR A 82 -5.68 6.44 10.42
N VAL A 83 -6.22 5.38 9.81
CA VAL A 83 -5.61 4.04 9.82
C VAL A 83 -4.21 4.07 9.19
N LYS A 84 -4.04 4.76 8.07
CA LYS A 84 -2.74 4.85 7.40
C LYS A 84 -1.71 5.62 8.24
N GLU A 85 -2.09 6.78 8.76
CA GLU A 85 -1.17 7.69 9.46
C GLU A 85 -0.83 7.23 10.88
N TYR A 86 -1.80 6.69 11.61
CA TYR A 86 -1.64 6.43 13.05
C TYR A 86 -1.52 4.95 13.42
N LEU A 87 -1.84 4.05 12.51
CA LEU A 87 -1.68 2.60 12.74
C LEU A 87 -0.61 2.03 11.82
N TYR A 88 -0.75 2.23 10.52
CA TYR A 88 0.13 1.60 9.54
C TYR A 88 1.55 2.20 9.52
N LYS A 89 1.69 3.53 9.38
CA LYS A 89 3.01 4.18 9.30
C LYS A 89 3.88 3.99 10.54
N PRO A 90 3.37 4.09 11.77
CA PRO A 90 4.20 3.86 12.96
C PRO A 90 4.77 2.44 13.02
N ILE A 91 3.97 1.44 12.62
CA ILE A 91 4.42 0.05 12.59
C ILE A 91 5.38 -0.19 11.42
N LEU A 92 5.13 0.39 10.25
CA LEU A 92 6.09 0.35 9.13
C LEU A 92 7.45 0.94 9.55
N SER A 93 7.47 2.11 10.16
CA SER A 93 8.71 2.76 10.62
C SER A 93 9.41 1.92 11.69
N ALA A 94 8.67 1.35 12.65
CA ALA A 94 9.24 0.46 13.66
C ALA A 94 9.81 -0.85 13.09
N MET A 95 9.21 -1.41 12.04
CA MET A 95 9.65 -2.67 11.43
C MET A 95 10.78 -2.51 10.41
N THR A 96 10.80 -1.40 9.68
CA THR A 96 11.63 -1.24 8.47
C THR A 96 12.49 0.02 8.46
N GLY A 97 12.28 0.93 9.43
CA GLY A 97 12.91 2.26 9.46
C GLY A 97 12.38 3.23 8.39
N LYS A 98 11.30 2.88 7.69
CA LYS A 98 10.74 3.67 6.59
C LYS A 98 9.55 4.51 7.06
N ASP A 99 9.65 5.82 6.89
CA ASP A 99 8.59 6.76 7.30
C ASP A 99 7.53 7.02 6.22
N SER A 100 7.75 6.50 5.00
CA SER A 100 6.82 6.66 3.90
C SER A 100 6.38 5.32 3.31
N THR A 101 5.06 5.15 3.21
CA THR A 101 4.42 4.05 2.47
C THR A 101 4.77 4.01 0.98
N THR A 102 5.39 5.06 0.43
CA THR A 102 5.88 5.06 -0.97
C THR A 102 7.29 4.48 -1.10
N LYS A 103 8.04 4.40 0.01
CA LYS A 103 9.38 3.82 0.07
C LYS A 103 9.38 2.35 0.49
N GLN A 104 8.19 1.78 0.71
CA GLN A 104 8.07 0.40 1.15
C GLN A 104 8.27 -0.58 -0.02
N ASP A 105 8.79 -1.75 0.31
CA ASP A 105 8.99 -2.86 -0.61
C ASP A 105 7.69 -3.64 -0.85
N THR A 106 7.74 -4.53 -1.83
CA THR A 106 6.56 -5.29 -2.27
C THR A 106 6.08 -6.34 -1.25
N SER A 107 6.96 -6.78 -0.35
CA SER A 107 6.68 -7.78 0.71
C SER A 107 6.27 -7.15 2.04
N GLU A 108 6.72 -5.93 2.32
CA GLU A 108 6.51 -5.22 3.58
C GLU A 108 5.04 -5.01 3.96
N PRO A 109 4.10 -4.72 3.04
CA PRO A 109 2.72 -4.47 3.41
C PRO A 109 2.03 -5.64 4.09
N ASN A 110 2.29 -6.87 3.64
CA ASN A 110 1.73 -8.07 4.26
C ASN A 110 2.30 -8.28 5.68
N ALA A 111 3.60 -8.03 5.86
CA ALA A 111 4.25 -8.17 7.15
C ALA A 111 3.74 -7.15 8.18
N VAL A 112 3.55 -5.90 7.74
CA VAL A 112 2.97 -4.83 8.57
C VAL A 112 1.53 -5.16 8.93
N ALA A 113 0.71 -5.58 7.96
CA ALA A 113 -0.69 -5.96 8.19
C ALA A 113 -0.83 -7.12 9.19
N ASN A 114 -0.01 -8.16 9.07
CA ASN A 114 0.01 -9.29 10.00
C ASN A 114 0.39 -8.86 11.42
N THR A 115 1.35 -7.95 11.55
CA THR A 115 1.76 -7.41 12.85
C THR A 115 0.63 -6.62 13.51
N ILE A 116 -0.09 -5.80 12.73
CA ILE A 116 -1.27 -5.06 13.19
C ILE A 116 -2.38 -6.03 13.61
N ALA A 117 -2.70 -7.02 12.77
CA ALA A 117 -3.75 -8.00 13.05
C ALA A 117 -3.46 -8.78 14.34
N ARG A 118 -2.21 -9.23 14.53
CA ARG A 118 -1.79 -9.90 15.76
C ARG A 118 -1.93 -8.98 16.97
N HIS A 119 -1.47 -7.74 16.90
CA HIS A 119 -1.55 -6.80 18.01
C HIS A 119 -3.00 -6.51 18.42
N LEU A 120 -3.88 -6.28 17.43
CA LEU A 120 -5.28 -5.99 17.70
C LEU A 120 -6.07 -7.21 18.17
N GLY A 121 -5.74 -8.40 17.65
CA GLY A 121 -6.30 -9.66 18.13
C GLY A 121 -5.91 -9.95 19.58
N GLU A 122 -4.63 -9.82 19.92
CA GLU A 122 -4.11 -10.05 21.27
C GLU A 122 -4.66 -9.04 22.30
N LYS A 123 -4.71 -7.75 21.95
CA LYS A 123 -5.08 -6.69 22.90
C LYS A 123 -6.56 -6.37 22.98
N PHE A 124 -7.27 -6.48 21.86
CA PHE A 124 -8.66 -6.01 21.75
C PHE A 124 -9.63 -7.11 21.30
N GLY A 125 -9.15 -8.32 21.02
CA GLY A 125 -9.98 -9.42 20.54
C GLY A 125 -10.56 -9.18 19.14
N VAL A 126 -9.99 -8.24 18.38
CA VAL A 126 -10.50 -7.85 17.06
C VAL A 126 -9.78 -8.62 15.96
N VAL A 127 -10.56 -9.28 15.11
CA VAL A 127 -10.06 -9.95 13.91
C VAL A 127 -10.09 -8.97 12.75
N LEU A 128 -8.92 -8.58 12.26
CA LEU A 128 -8.80 -7.73 11.09
C LEU A 128 -9.02 -8.50 9.78
N PRO A 129 -9.48 -7.81 8.72
CA PRO A 129 -9.58 -8.39 7.39
C PRO A 129 -8.19 -8.76 6.87
N GLU A 130 -8.14 -9.86 6.13
CA GLU A 130 -6.94 -10.26 5.40
C GLU A 130 -6.52 -9.20 4.38
N TRP A 131 -5.24 -9.15 4.06
CA TRP A 131 -4.73 -8.25 3.04
C TRP A 131 -5.41 -8.56 1.68
N PRO A 132 -6.00 -7.56 1.00
CA PRO A 132 -6.75 -7.77 -0.22
C PRO A 132 -5.82 -8.25 -1.34
N ASN A 133 -5.87 -9.56 -1.60
CA ASN A 133 -5.26 -10.21 -2.75
C ASN A 133 -6.32 -10.45 -3.84
N ARG A 134 -5.89 -10.62 -5.09
CA ARG A 134 -6.79 -10.80 -6.25
C ARG A 134 -7.64 -12.09 -6.19
N GLN A 135 -7.43 -12.98 -5.21
CA GLN A 135 -8.05 -14.31 -5.17
C GLN A 135 -9.31 -14.41 -4.30
N SER A 136 -9.61 -13.41 -3.46
CA SER A 136 -10.83 -13.40 -2.62
C SER A 136 -12.14 -13.03 -3.37
N GLY A 137 -12.18 -13.27 -4.68
CA GLY A 137 -13.34 -12.99 -5.55
C GLY A 137 -14.16 -14.21 -5.97
N ARG A 138 -13.82 -15.43 -5.50
CA ARG A 138 -14.64 -16.63 -5.78
C ARG A 138 -15.41 -17.00 -4.52
N VAL A 139 -16.47 -16.24 -4.23
CA VAL A 139 -17.56 -16.76 -3.39
C VAL A 139 -18.16 -17.93 -4.17
N ASN A 140 -17.88 -19.15 -3.71
CA ASN A 140 -18.48 -20.35 -4.26
C ASN A 140 -19.92 -20.43 -3.75
N THR A 141 -20.85 -19.74 -4.41
CA THR A 141 -22.28 -19.96 -4.23
C THR A 141 -22.68 -21.20 -5.00
N GLY A 142 -22.68 -22.35 -4.34
CA GLY A 142 -23.28 -23.60 -4.81
C GLY A 142 -23.70 -24.40 -3.59
N SER A 143 -24.89 -24.13 -3.06
CA SER A 143 -26.16 -24.80 -3.38
C SER A 143 -26.23 -26.19 -2.77
N GLY A 144 -27.17 -26.34 -1.85
CA GLY A 144 -27.53 -27.62 -1.26
C GLY A 144 -27.96 -28.65 -2.31
N GLY A 145 -27.72 -29.89 -1.93
CA GLY A 145 -28.32 -31.12 -2.42
C GLY A 145 -28.35 -32.08 -1.25
#